data_AF-A0A3B0S8U8-F1
#
_entry.id   AF-A0A3B0S8U8-F1
#
_cell.length_a   1.000
_cell.length_b   1.000
_cell.length_c   1.000
_cell.angle_alpha   90.00
_cell.angle_beta   90.00
_cell.angle_gamma   90.00
#
_symmetry.space_group_name_H-M   'P 1'
#
loop_
_entity.id
_entity.type
_entity.pdbx_description
1 polymer ?
#
loop_
_entity_poly.entity_id
_entity_poly.type
_entity_poly.pdbx_seq_one_letter_code
_entity_poly.pdbx_strand_id
1 'polypeptide(L)'
;MTAPVRFPRFFVTNPSPCPYLPGKSERKVFTELSGPHTDELNDALGRIGFRRSQNVAYRPSCMDCKACVSVRVLTDEFRPSATQRKLIRRNQDLIVEACEPWATEEQFSLLQNYLSQRHPGGGMTEMDEMDYSDMVEQSPVKSFLIE
;
A
#
# COMPACT_ATOMS: atom_id res chain seq x y z
N MET A 1 -23.42 -27.93 -4.02
CA MET A 1 -23.36 -26.55 -4.56
C MET A 1 -21.89 -26.15 -4.61
N THR A 2 -21.26 -26.31 -5.76
CA THR A 2 -19.85 -25.95 -6.01
C THR A 2 -19.76 -24.43 -6.14
N ALA A 3 -19.07 -23.79 -5.19
CA ALA A 3 -18.79 -22.36 -5.26
C ALA A 3 -17.97 -22.06 -6.52
N PRO A 4 -18.39 -21.15 -7.42
CA PRO A 4 -17.61 -20.78 -8.60
C PRO A 4 -16.57 -19.72 -8.21
N VAL A 5 -15.88 -19.88 -7.06
CA VAL A 5 -14.74 -19.04 -6.76
C VAL A 5 -13.58 -19.63 -7.54
N ARG A 6 -13.33 -19.08 -8.73
CA ARG A 6 -12.12 -19.39 -9.49
C ARG A 6 -10.95 -18.90 -8.63
N PHE A 7 -10.25 -19.84 -7.99
CA PHE A 7 -9.11 -19.48 -7.15
C PHE A 7 -8.12 -18.64 -7.96
N PRO A 8 -7.68 -17.50 -7.44
CA PRO A 8 -6.76 -16.63 -8.15
C PRO A 8 -5.45 -17.37 -8.41
N ARG A 9 -4.87 -17.15 -9.59
CA ARG A 9 -3.55 -17.71 -9.91
C ARG A 9 -2.49 -16.95 -9.13
N PHE A 10 -1.66 -17.68 -8.39
CA PHE A 10 -0.53 -17.09 -7.69
C PHE A 10 0.74 -17.30 -8.48
N PHE A 11 1.54 -16.25 -8.53
CA PHE A 11 2.85 -16.22 -9.16
C PHE A 11 3.91 -15.91 -8.10
N VAL A 12 5.14 -16.34 -8.34
CA VAL A 12 6.26 -16.07 -7.43
C VAL A 12 7.35 -15.36 -8.20
N THR A 13 7.84 -14.25 -7.65
CA THR A 13 8.96 -13.52 -8.26
C THR A 13 10.25 -14.32 -8.17
N ASN A 14 11.19 -13.99 -9.07
CA ASN A 14 12.57 -14.38 -8.90
C ASN A 14 13.14 -13.76 -7.60
N PRO A 15 14.13 -14.41 -6.97
CA PRO A 15 14.84 -13.84 -5.84
C PRO A 15 15.53 -12.51 -6.22
N SER A 16 15.37 -11.50 -5.38
CA SER A 16 16.08 -10.22 -5.48
C SER A 16 16.71 -9.86 -4.12
N PRO A 17 17.61 -8.86 -4.03
CA PRO A 17 18.09 -8.37 -2.75
C PRO A 17 16.95 -7.84 -1.87
N CYS A 18 16.96 -8.17 -0.58
CA CYS A 18 15.96 -7.66 0.36
C CYS A 18 16.19 -6.17 0.61
N PRO A 19 15.17 -5.30 0.45
CA PRO A 19 15.32 -3.86 0.62
C PRO A 19 15.45 -3.45 2.10
N TYR A 20 15.05 -4.31 3.04
CA TYR A 20 15.05 -4.01 4.47
C TYR A 20 16.21 -4.63 5.24
N LEU A 21 16.70 -5.81 4.81
CA LEU A 21 17.70 -6.57 5.55
C LEU A 21 18.91 -6.84 4.65
N PRO A 22 20.06 -6.15 4.89
CA PRO A 22 21.28 -6.37 4.14
C PRO A 22 21.71 -7.85 4.13
N GLY A 23 22.17 -8.33 2.97
CA GLY A 23 22.63 -9.72 2.80
C GLY A 23 21.52 -10.79 2.78
N LYS A 24 20.24 -10.39 2.83
CA LYS A 24 19.11 -11.30 2.63
C LYS A 24 18.54 -11.15 1.22
N SER A 25 17.86 -12.19 0.75
CA SER A 25 17.09 -12.16 -0.49
C SER A 25 15.59 -12.12 -0.19
N GLU A 26 14.84 -11.38 -1.00
CA GLU A 26 13.38 -11.38 -0.99
C GLU A 26 12.79 -12.14 -2.18
N ARG A 27 11.60 -12.71 -1.96
CA ARG A 27 10.69 -13.19 -3.00
C ARG A 27 9.28 -12.80 -2.60
N LYS A 28 8.41 -12.58 -3.57
CA LYS A 28 7.00 -12.25 -3.34
C LYS A 28 6.14 -13.29 -4.02
N VAL A 29 5.10 -13.75 -3.33
CA VAL A 29 3.95 -14.36 -3.98
C VAL A 29 2.96 -13.25 -4.30
N PHE A 30 2.39 -13.25 -5.49
CA PHE A 30 1.43 -12.22 -5.89
C PHE A 30 0.32 -12.79 -6.77
N THR A 31 -0.79 -12.06 -6.82
CA THR A 31 -1.91 -12.33 -7.70
C THR A 31 -2.56 -11.01 -8.15
N GLU A 32 -3.23 -11.05 -9.28
CA GLU A 32 -4.02 -9.93 -9.78
C GLU A 32 -5.38 -9.89 -9.07
N LEU A 33 -5.81 -8.68 -8.74
CA LEU A 33 -7.16 -8.36 -8.31
C LEU A 33 -7.95 -7.92 -9.55
N SER A 34 -8.77 -8.82 -10.08
CA SER A 34 -9.62 -8.53 -11.23
C SER A 34 -10.99 -9.20 -11.12
N GLY A 35 -11.99 -8.64 -11.82
CA GLY A 35 -13.35 -9.15 -11.84
C GLY A 35 -14.27 -8.56 -10.76
N PRO A 36 -15.50 -9.10 -10.62
CA PRO A 36 -16.56 -8.46 -9.84
C PRO A 36 -16.44 -8.62 -8.31
N HIS A 37 -15.54 -9.48 -7.81
CA HIS A 37 -15.40 -9.80 -6.38
C HIS A 37 -14.05 -9.34 -5.80
N THR A 38 -13.48 -8.28 -6.36
CA THR A 38 -12.14 -7.78 -6.00
C THR A 38 -12.06 -7.24 -4.58
N ASP A 39 -13.11 -6.57 -4.07
CA ASP A 39 -13.16 -6.09 -2.68
C ASP A 39 -13.11 -7.27 -1.69
N GLU A 40 -13.97 -8.27 -1.89
CA GLU A 40 -14.03 -9.48 -1.06
C GLU A 40 -12.70 -10.27 -1.10
N LEU A 41 -12.10 -10.37 -2.29
CA LEU A 41 -10.82 -11.02 -2.47
C LEU A 41 -9.69 -10.26 -1.76
N ASN A 42 -9.63 -8.93 -1.92
CA ASN A 42 -8.65 -8.09 -1.25
C ASN A 42 -8.76 -8.22 0.28
N ASP A 43 -9.99 -8.22 0.82
CA ASP A 43 -10.24 -8.41 2.25
C ASP A 43 -9.77 -9.78 2.73
N ALA A 44 -10.10 -10.85 2.00
CA ALA A 44 -9.69 -12.21 2.32
C ALA A 44 -8.15 -12.35 2.30
N LEU A 45 -7.50 -11.83 1.26
CA LEU A 45 -6.04 -11.86 1.12
C LEU A 45 -5.35 -11.01 2.20
N GLY A 46 -5.92 -9.85 2.53
CA GLY A 46 -5.42 -8.99 3.59
C GLY A 46 -5.42 -9.69 4.96
N ARG A 47 -6.41 -10.53 5.27
CA ARG A 47 -6.48 -11.30 6.53
C ARG A 47 -5.35 -12.32 6.66
N ILE A 48 -4.82 -12.81 5.53
CA ILE A 48 -3.70 -13.75 5.49
C ILE A 48 -2.35 -13.06 5.16
N GLY A 49 -2.29 -11.74 5.31
CA GLY A 49 -1.04 -10.97 5.27
C GLY A 49 -0.60 -10.49 3.90
N PHE A 50 -1.46 -10.56 2.88
CA PHE A 50 -1.20 -9.85 1.62
C PHE A 50 -1.35 -8.34 1.81
N ARG A 51 -0.60 -7.61 1.00
CA ARG A 51 -0.61 -6.16 0.81
C ARG A 51 -1.06 -5.87 -0.61
N ARG A 52 -1.57 -4.66 -0.88
CA ARG A 52 -2.03 -4.25 -2.21
C ARG A 52 -1.15 -3.14 -2.77
N SER A 53 -0.92 -3.17 -4.07
CA SER A 53 -0.39 -2.07 -4.88
C SER A 53 -1.14 -2.10 -6.21
N GLN A 54 -1.87 -1.03 -6.53
CA GLN A 54 -2.76 -0.95 -7.70
C GLN A 54 -3.69 -2.16 -7.79
N ASN A 55 -3.64 -2.90 -8.90
CA ASN A 55 -4.40 -4.12 -9.15
C ASN A 55 -3.70 -5.41 -8.71
N VAL A 56 -2.59 -5.35 -7.97
CA VAL A 56 -1.86 -6.54 -7.52
C VAL A 56 -1.91 -6.67 -6.00
N ALA A 57 -2.24 -7.86 -5.52
CA ALA A 57 -2.06 -8.26 -4.14
C ALA A 57 -0.80 -9.13 -4.01
N TYR A 58 0.07 -8.84 -3.05
CA TYR A 58 1.32 -9.56 -2.83
C TYR A 58 1.63 -9.81 -1.36
N ARG A 59 2.41 -10.84 -1.07
CA ARG A 59 2.97 -11.13 0.25
C ARG A 59 4.42 -11.62 0.13
N PRO A 60 5.33 -11.23 1.04
CA PRO A 60 6.66 -11.83 1.10
C PRO A 60 6.59 -13.36 1.28
N SER A 61 7.48 -14.07 0.59
CA SER A 61 7.57 -15.54 0.58
C SER A 61 9.04 -15.99 0.52
N CYS A 62 9.89 -15.38 1.34
CA CYS A 62 11.31 -15.71 1.45
C CYS A 62 11.50 -17.12 2.02
N MET A 63 12.50 -17.87 1.55
CA MET A 63 12.74 -19.26 1.99
C MET A 63 13.15 -19.36 3.46
N ASP A 64 14.15 -18.57 3.87
CA ASP A 64 14.80 -18.68 5.18
C ASP A 64 14.60 -17.42 6.05
N CYS A 65 13.52 -16.67 5.82
CA CYS A 65 13.24 -15.42 6.52
C CYS A 65 11.74 -15.22 6.77
N LYS A 66 11.39 -14.83 8.00
CA LYS A 66 10.01 -14.50 8.42
C LYS A 66 9.90 -13.09 9.03
N ALA A 67 10.86 -12.21 8.74
CA ALA A 67 10.93 -10.87 9.35
C ALA A 67 9.81 -9.93 8.86
N CYS A 68 9.26 -10.15 7.67
CA CYS A 68 8.14 -9.37 7.17
C CYS A 68 6.83 -9.82 7.83
N VAL A 69 6.41 -9.09 8.86
CA VAL A 69 5.15 -9.32 9.57
C VAL A 69 4.09 -8.37 9.04
N SER A 70 2.88 -8.89 8.79
CA SER A 70 1.71 -8.04 8.54
C SER A 70 1.09 -7.66 9.88
N VAL A 71 0.85 -6.36 10.09
CA VAL A 71 0.31 -5.83 11.34
C VAL A 71 -1.04 -5.17 11.10
N ARG A 72 -1.88 -5.14 12.12
CA ARG A 72 -3.17 -4.44 12.13
C ARG A 72 -3.18 -3.45 13.29
N VAL A 73 -3.80 -2.30 13.08
CA VAL A 73 -3.93 -1.25 14.10
C VAL A 73 -5.35 -1.27 14.62
N LEU A 74 -5.51 -1.35 15.96
CA LEU A 74 -6.80 -1.24 16.64
C LEU A 74 -7.16 0.24 16.76
N THR A 75 -7.81 0.78 15.73
CA THR A 75 -8.13 2.21 15.64
C THR A 75 -9.01 2.69 16.80
N ASP A 76 -9.95 1.87 17.25
CA ASP A 76 -10.92 2.21 18.29
C ASP A 76 -10.29 2.29 19.70
N GLU A 77 -9.09 1.73 19.86
CA GLU A 77 -8.33 1.78 21.11
C GLU A 77 -7.28 2.91 21.12
N PHE A 78 -7.20 3.71 20.06
CA PHE A 78 -6.21 4.78 19.97
C PHE A 78 -6.42 5.83 21.07
N ARG A 79 -5.41 6.02 21.90
CA ARG A 79 -5.35 7.09 22.92
C ARG A 79 -4.16 8.00 22.63
N PRO A 80 -4.38 9.27 22.25
CA PRO A 80 -3.28 10.14 21.89
C PRO A 80 -2.40 10.45 23.11
N SER A 81 -1.08 10.27 22.95
CA SER A 81 -0.07 10.71 23.92
C SER A 81 -0.06 12.22 24.12
N ALA A 82 0.65 12.72 25.14
CA ALA A 82 0.77 14.17 25.37
C ALA A 82 1.34 14.92 24.14
N THR A 83 2.35 14.35 23.49
CA THR A 83 2.94 14.89 22.25
C THR A 83 1.93 14.89 21.10
N GLN A 84 1.19 13.79 20.90
CA GLN A 84 0.16 13.72 19.85
C GLN A 84 -0.97 14.72 20.09
N ARG A 85 -1.43 14.89 21.35
CA ARG A 85 -2.42 15.93 21.68
C ARG A 85 -1.91 17.33 21.36
N LYS A 86 -0.64 17.62 21.62
CA LYS A 86 -0.01 18.90 21.24
C LYS A 86 0.02 19.07 19.72
N LEU A 87 0.37 18.03 18.97
CA LEU A 87 0.40 18.07 17.51
C LEU A 87 -0.99 18.24 16.90
N ILE A 88 -2.01 17.54 17.41
CA ILE A 88 -3.39 17.71 16.97
C ILE A 88 -3.83 19.16 17.16
N ARG A 89 -3.56 19.76 18.34
CA ARG A 89 -3.88 21.17 18.60
C ARG A 89 -3.16 22.15 17.67
N ARG A 90 -1.91 21.86 17.32
CA ARG A 90 -1.11 22.73 16.45
C ARG A 90 -1.63 22.74 15.01
N ASN A 91 -2.28 21.68 14.56
CA ASN A 91 -2.74 21.50 13.19
C ASN A 91 -4.28 21.45 13.13
N GLN A 92 -4.98 22.20 14.01
CA GLN A 92 -6.45 22.23 14.02
C GLN A 92 -7.05 23.02 12.86
N ASP A 93 -6.22 23.77 12.14
CA ASP A 93 -6.53 24.46 10.91
C ASP A 93 -6.63 23.54 9.70
N LEU A 94 -6.09 22.32 9.78
CA LEU A 94 -6.21 21.34 8.71
C LEU A 94 -7.63 20.78 8.63
N ILE A 95 -8.18 20.80 7.42
CA ILE A 95 -9.44 20.14 7.06
C ILE A 95 -9.05 18.83 6.38
N VAL A 96 -9.74 17.74 6.71
CA VAL A 96 -9.46 16.42 6.15
C VAL A 96 -10.72 15.85 5.50
N GLU A 97 -10.64 15.48 4.24
CA GLU A 97 -11.74 14.93 3.43
C GLU A 97 -11.35 13.60 2.77
N ALA A 98 -12.35 12.75 2.54
CA ALA A 98 -12.19 11.51 1.78
C ALA A 98 -12.68 11.77 0.34
N CYS A 99 -11.73 11.83 -0.59
CA CYS A 99 -11.95 12.17 -1.99
C CYS A 99 -11.94 10.91 -2.87
N GLU A 100 -12.57 11.00 -4.03
CA GLU A 100 -12.32 10.03 -5.10
C GLU A 100 -10.83 10.03 -5.45
N PRO A 101 -10.25 8.87 -5.82
CA PRO A 101 -8.82 8.73 -6.02
C PRO A 101 -8.43 9.28 -7.39
N TRP A 102 -8.54 10.60 -7.57
CA TRP A 102 -8.07 11.31 -8.76
C TRP A 102 -6.74 11.96 -8.48
N ALA A 103 -5.78 11.79 -9.40
CA ALA A 103 -4.49 12.45 -9.27
C ALA A 103 -4.62 13.93 -9.59
N THR A 104 -3.93 14.75 -8.79
CA THR A 104 -3.80 16.19 -9.03
C THR A 104 -2.33 16.62 -9.06
N GLU A 105 -2.06 17.71 -9.78
CA GLU A 105 -0.73 18.32 -9.86
C GLU A 105 -0.20 18.72 -8.47
N GLU A 106 -1.09 19.17 -7.58
CA GLU A 106 -0.73 19.55 -6.20
C GLU A 106 -0.24 18.33 -5.40
N GLN A 107 -0.97 17.21 -5.47
CA GLN A 107 -0.56 15.99 -4.78
C GLN A 107 0.78 15.46 -5.34
N PHE A 108 0.95 15.47 -6.67
CA PHE A 108 2.19 15.05 -7.31
C PHE A 108 3.37 15.94 -6.88
N SER A 109 3.19 17.25 -6.89
CA SER A 109 4.19 18.22 -6.44
C SER A 109 4.57 18.01 -4.97
N LEU A 110 3.59 17.73 -4.10
CA LEU A 110 3.83 17.40 -2.70
C LEU A 110 4.62 16.10 -2.55
N LEU A 111 4.27 15.06 -3.32
CA LEU A 111 4.98 13.78 -3.33
C LEU A 111 6.44 13.95 -3.77
N GLN A 112 6.70 14.68 -4.86
CA GLN A 112 8.06 14.96 -5.35
C GLN A 112 8.92 15.69 -4.29
N ASN A 113 8.34 16.68 -3.62
CA ASN A 113 8.99 17.39 -2.52
C ASN A 113 9.30 16.45 -1.34
N TYR A 114 8.39 15.54 -0.99
CA TYR A 114 8.61 14.54 0.06
C TYR A 114 9.73 13.55 -0.32
N LEU A 115 9.67 12.98 -1.52
CA LEU A 115 10.59 11.95 -1.99
C LEU A 115 12.01 12.49 -2.12
N SER A 116 12.19 13.68 -2.70
CA SER A 116 13.50 14.32 -2.83
C SER A 116 14.19 14.58 -1.48
N GLN A 117 13.41 14.91 -0.44
CA GLN A 117 13.95 15.19 0.89
C GLN A 117 14.17 13.94 1.76
N ARG A 118 13.26 12.96 1.68
CA ARG A 118 13.22 11.82 2.61
C ARG A 118 13.75 10.52 2.03
N HIS A 119 13.69 10.35 0.71
CA HIS A 119 14.03 9.10 0.03
C HIS A 119 14.97 9.32 -1.16
N PRO A 120 16.06 10.09 -1.03
CA PRO A 120 16.98 10.30 -2.15
C PRO A 120 17.52 8.97 -2.68
N GLY A 121 17.36 8.73 -3.99
CA GLY A 121 17.77 7.49 -4.66
C GLY A 121 16.82 6.28 -4.44
N GLY A 122 15.66 6.49 -3.83
CA GLY A 122 14.61 5.47 -3.75
C GLY A 122 13.88 5.31 -5.10
N GLY A 123 13.43 4.10 -5.45
CA GLY A 123 12.87 3.85 -6.80
C GLY A 123 11.66 4.71 -7.20
N MET A 124 10.94 5.33 -6.25
CA MET A 124 9.83 6.24 -6.56
C MET A 124 10.29 7.67 -6.89
N THR A 125 11.55 8.05 -6.64
CA THR A 125 12.03 9.41 -6.94
C THR A 125 12.09 9.71 -8.43
N GLU A 126 12.08 8.69 -9.27
CA GLU A 126 12.14 8.81 -10.73
C GLU A 126 10.74 8.73 -11.38
N MET A 127 9.68 8.60 -10.59
CA MET A 127 8.30 8.58 -11.10
C MET A 127 7.93 9.90 -11.74
N ASP A 128 7.29 9.85 -12.90
CA ASP A 128 6.65 11.00 -13.52
C ASP A 128 5.19 11.16 -13.07
N GLU A 129 4.51 12.16 -13.61
CA GLU A 129 3.12 12.47 -13.26
C GLU A 129 2.15 11.37 -13.75
N MET A 130 2.47 10.67 -14.84
CA MET A 130 1.67 9.56 -15.35
C MET A 130 1.81 8.34 -14.45
N ASP A 131 3.03 8.02 -13.99
CA ASP A 131 3.26 6.96 -13.01
C ASP A 131 2.49 7.24 -11.71
N TYR A 132 2.42 8.50 -11.29
CA TYR A 132 1.65 8.92 -10.12
C TYR A 132 0.14 8.75 -10.33
N SER A 133 -0.39 9.18 -11.49
CA SER A 133 -1.80 8.97 -11.85
C SER A 133 -2.17 7.49 -11.87
N ASP A 134 -1.35 6.65 -12.50
CA ASP A 134 -1.55 5.19 -12.50
C ASP A 134 -1.50 4.60 -11.09
N MET A 135 -0.65 5.13 -10.20
CA MET A 135 -0.59 4.67 -8.80
C MET A 135 -1.86 5.00 -8.01
N VAL A 136 -2.46 6.17 -8.25
CA VAL A 136 -3.62 6.68 -7.50
C VAL A 136 -4.93 6.16 -8.08
N GLU A 137 -5.10 6.26 -9.39
CA GLU A 137 -6.38 6.05 -10.08
C GLU A 137 -6.63 4.57 -10.38
N GLN A 138 -5.58 3.78 -10.58
CA GLN A 138 -5.72 2.38 -10.97
C GLN A 138 -6.00 1.48 -9.76
N SER A 139 -7.28 1.38 -9.39
CA SER A 139 -7.71 0.54 -8.28
C SER A 139 -8.91 -0.35 -8.66
N PRO A 140 -8.79 -1.68 -8.53
CA PRO A 140 -9.92 -2.59 -8.74
C PRO A 140 -10.80 -2.73 -7.50
N VAL A 141 -10.51 -2.00 -6.42
CA VAL A 141 -11.24 -2.03 -5.15
C VAL A 141 -11.65 -0.62 -4.75
N LYS A 142 -12.70 -0.52 -3.94
CA LYS A 142 -13.15 0.78 -3.42
C LYS A 142 -12.01 1.49 -2.69
N SER A 143 -11.60 2.63 -3.24
CA SER A 143 -10.42 3.37 -2.80
C SER A 143 -10.77 4.84 -2.67
N PHE A 144 -10.11 5.51 -1.74
CA PHE A 144 -10.27 6.93 -1.48
C PHE A 144 -8.89 7.54 -1.29
N LEU A 145 -8.75 8.79 -1.67
CA LEU A 145 -7.65 9.63 -1.23
C LEU A 145 -8.09 10.38 0.03
N ILE A 146 -7.16 10.57 0.96
CA ILE A 146 -7.38 11.40 2.15
C ILE A 146 -6.55 12.65 1.99
N GLU A 147 -7.21 13.80 1.87
CA GLU A 147 -6.62 15.13 1.71
C GLU A 147 -6.91 15.98 2.94
#